data_AF-A0A7L0XIN9-F1
#
_entry.id   AF-A0A7L0XIN9-F1
#
_cell.length_a   1.000
_cell.length_b   1.000
_cell.length_c   1.000
_cell.angle_alpha   90.00
_cell.angle_beta   90.00
_cell.angle_gamma   90.00
#
_symmetry.space_group_name_H-M   'P 1'
#
loop_
_entity.id
_entity.type
_entity.pdbx_description
1 polymer ?
#
loop_
_entity_poly.entity_id
_entity_poly.type
_entity_poly.pdbx_seq_one_letter_code
_entity_poly.pdbx_strand_id
1 'polypeptide(L)'
;CSPFCFGPQEANAPNKPRAFSKLESKDVRHKQNYLTSSPNLYFFTSERKPDSAGVQPPVPKAFPLSERGKVAVSKIVDYLRHTTSRGSEDSGLEELCNMLDPDQKDVSMDLETYHAVMGEWIEDRKRKWEDSATGESSASMEDLELPAPKNISEAKKTHARMNVTSGSLEAFGGDVSRGEMETSDLITCVADLQYKTHKLQEENNKLKLTLEAVDETSSKLLADNEHLHQQIKSIQHYVLKAKSLEEELEDARNNLNLSEERREQVLWQNKQLEKENQSLNIKVTSLQEENIRNSMDTDGLQKKILELSKNAAELQIQVNLYESTVVNKEASLVQKEQDIKELKLTIVECSSIIETLRAEKNKLLENMQHMQQELISNGLCFPLLCKYNSNVPEGMNSLHCELELAQSSEMIRTEWTTLDETLDREVLLLLQGPEYGGEKFKTLMQNLVSGGADGH
;
A
#
# COMPACT_ATOMS: atom_id res chain seq x y z
N CYS A 1 4.82 -32.02 42.70
CA CYS A 1 4.86 -30.76 43.48
C CYS A 1 3.72 -29.85 43.04
N SER A 2 2.62 -29.85 43.78
CA SER A 2 1.91 -28.58 44.06
C SER A 2 2.67 -27.94 45.25
N PRO A 3 2.62 -26.61 45.50
CA PRO A 3 1.37 -25.93 45.84
C PRO A 3 1.22 -24.43 45.46
N PHE A 4 -0.05 -24.00 45.33
CA PHE A 4 -0.69 -22.80 45.94
C PHE A 4 -0.10 -21.40 45.70
N CYS A 5 -0.81 -20.27 45.71
CA CYS A 5 -2.21 -19.80 45.72
C CYS A 5 -2.09 -18.27 45.58
N PHE A 6 -3.04 -17.54 45.01
CA PHE A 6 -4.14 -16.79 45.65
C PHE A 6 -4.71 -15.95 44.47
N GLY A 7 -6.01 -15.79 44.22
CA GLY A 7 -7.15 -15.59 45.09
C GLY A 7 -7.90 -14.35 44.53
N PRO A 8 -9.24 -14.39 44.38
CA PRO A 8 -10.02 -13.38 43.63
C PRO A 8 -10.45 -12.20 44.51
N GLN A 9 -10.81 -11.08 43.89
CA GLN A 9 -11.43 -9.95 44.60
C GLN A 9 -12.77 -9.57 43.97
N GLU A 10 -13.84 -9.87 44.70
CA GLU A 10 -15.17 -9.27 44.56
C GLU A 10 -15.15 -7.81 45.02
N ALA A 11 -15.92 -6.96 44.34
CA ALA A 11 -16.48 -5.75 44.95
C ALA A 11 -17.90 -5.53 44.43
N ASN A 12 -18.80 -5.34 45.39
CA ASN A 12 -20.25 -5.31 45.33
C ASN A 12 -20.78 -3.87 45.10
N ALA A 13 -21.85 -3.77 44.29
CA ALA A 13 -23.05 -2.92 44.46
C ALA A 13 -22.94 -1.37 44.32
N PRO A 14 -24.07 -0.61 44.08
CA PRO A 14 -25.47 -1.03 44.15
C PRO A 14 -26.41 -0.59 42.99
N ASN A 15 -27.53 -1.31 42.91
CA ASN A 15 -28.80 -0.98 42.25
C ASN A 15 -29.46 0.30 42.83
N LYS A 16 -30.09 1.12 41.98
CA LYS A 16 -31.42 1.75 42.21
C LYS A 16 -31.99 2.41 40.92
N PRO A 17 -33.32 2.68 40.84
CA PRO A 17 -34.09 2.46 39.63
C PRO A 17 -34.87 3.69 39.09
N ARG A 18 -35.55 3.47 37.94
CA ARG A 18 -36.69 4.20 37.34
C ARG A 18 -36.45 5.63 36.81
N ALA A 19 -36.74 5.80 35.52
CA ALA A 19 -37.88 6.61 35.08
C ALA A 19 -38.22 6.33 33.60
N PHE A 20 -39.48 5.98 33.35
CA PHE A 20 -40.12 6.01 32.05
C PHE A 20 -40.24 7.46 31.57
N SER A 21 -39.96 7.72 30.30
CA SER A 21 -40.67 8.78 29.56
C SER A 21 -40.94 8.32 28.13
N LYS A 22 -42.25 8.23 27.85
CA LYS A 22 -42.85 8.23 26.52
C LYS A 22 -42.53 9.57 25.84
N LEU A 23 -42.17 9.55 24.56
CA LEU A 23 -42.58 10.55 23.55
C LEU A 23 -42.19 9.95 22.18
N GLU A 24 -43.13 9.28 21.52
CA GLU A 24 -43.94 9.82 20.42
C GLU A 24 -43.16 9.87 19.09
N SER A 25 -43.27 8.76 18.35
CA SER A 25 -42.83 8.63 16.96
C SER A 25 -43.81 9.37 16.05
N LYS A 26 -43.30 10.30 15.23
CA LYS A 26 -44.02 10.81 14.05
C LYS A 26 -43.62 9.98 12.83
N ASP A 27 -44.60 9.26 12.32
CA ASP A 27 -44.62 8.54 11.05
C ASP A 27 -44.60 9.54 9.87
N VAL A 28 -43.61 9.44 8.99
CA VAL A 28 -43.70 9.90 7.60
C VAL A 28 -43.07 8.86 6.69
N ARG A 29 -43.92 7.99 6.18
CA ARG A 29 -43.74 7.13 5.01
C ARG A 29 -43.47 7.97 3.75
N HIS A 30 -42.40 7.71 2.99
CA HIS A 30 -42.45 7.12 1.63
C HIS A 30 -41.15 7.20 0.79
N LYS A 31 -40.91 6.05 0.11
CA LYS A 31 -40.28 5.82 -1.21
C LYS A 31 -38.75 5.73 -1.32
N GLN A 32 -38.30 4.48 -1.33
CA GLN A 32 -37.16 4.02 -2.13
C GLN A 32 -37.51 4.07 -3.62
N ASN A 33 -36.66 4.70 -4.42
CA ASN A 33 -36.54 4.42 -5.85
C ASN A 33 -35.06 4.14 -6.12
N TYR A 34 -34.74 2.90 -6.50
CA TYR A 34 -33.52 2.57 -7.21
C TYR A 34 -33.71 2.94 -8.69
N LEU A 35 -32.71 3.54 -9.33
CA LEU A 35 -32.19 3.18 -10.67
C LEU A 35 -31.10 4.18 -11.13
N THR A 36 -29.93 3.59 -11.45
CA THR A 36 -29.02 3.88 -12.57
C THR A 36 -28.12 5.13 -12.63
N SER A 37 -26.83 4.81 -12.89
CA SER A 37 -25.91 5.44 -13.85
C SER A 37 -24.99 6.60 -13.39
N SER A 38 -23.69 6.35 -13.59
CA SER A 38 -22.44 7.13 -13.47
C SER A 38 -22.40 8.49 -14.22
N PRO A 39 -21.25 9.20 -14.35
CA PRO A 39 -20.08 9.51 -13.49
C PRO A 39 -19.73 11.03 -13.45
N ASN A 40 -18.60 11.41 -12.78
CA ASN A 40 -17.88 12.72 -12.69
C ASN A 40 -18.09 13.49 -11.37
N LEU A 41 -17.19 14.35 -10.85
CA LEU A 41 -15.73 14.54 -10.85
C LEU A 41 -15.50 15.77 -9.92
N TYR A 42 -14.60 15.68 -8.91
CA TYR A 42 -14.04 16.75 -8.04
C TYR A 42 -15.02 17.64 -7.20
N PHE A 43 -14.67 18.34 -6.10
CA PHE A 43 -13.45 18.95 -5.55
C PHE A 43 -13.52 19.02 -4.00
N PHE A 44 -12.37 18.80 -3.32
CA PHE A 44 -11.84 19.37 -2.05
C PHE A 44 -12.71 19.34 -0.76
N THR A 45 -12.21 19.02 0.43
CA THR A 45 -11.03 19.57 1.14
C THR A 45 -10.61 18.63 2.28
N SER A 46 -9.32 18.53 2.58
CA SER A 46 -8.91 18.59 4.00
C SER A 46 -7.44 18.92 4.16
N GLU A 47 -7.22 20.04 4.82
CA GLU A 47 -5.97 20.46 5.43
C GLU A 47 -5.38 19.34 6.30
N ARG A 48 -4.06 19.17 6.24
CA ARG A 48 -3.29 18.77 7.43
C ARG A 48 -1.98 19.53 7.47
N LYS A 49 -1.85 20.38 8.49
CA LYS A 49 -0.58 20.80 9.07
C LYS A 49 -0.24 19.89 10.27
N PRO A 50 0.99 19.91 10.77
CA PRO A 50 1.76 18.70 11.04
C PRO A 50 1.96 18.46 12.54
N ASP A 51 2.43 17.27 12.90
CA ASP A 51 3.43 17.08 13.95
C ASP A 51 3.76 15.59 14.09
N SER A 52 5.04 15.26 13.90
CA SER A 52 5.80 14.37 14.79
C SER A 52 7.19 14.16 14.19
N ALA A 53 8.19 14.61 14.93
CA ALA A 53 9.60 14.42 14.65
C ALA A 53 9.97 12.94 14.73
N GLY A 54 10.45 12.41 13.61
CA GLY A 54 11.13 11.12 13.52
C GLY A 54 12.26 11.25 12.53
N VAL A 55 13.49 11.37 13.03
CA VAL A 55 14.71 11.37 12.22
C VAL A 55 14.87 9.99 11.60
N GLN A 56 14.66 9.88 10.29
CA GLN A 56 15.14 8.80 9.45
C GLN A 56 15.75 9.40 8.17
N PRO A 57 16.90 8.90 7.70
CA PRO A 57 17.48 9.37 6.43
C PRO A 57 16.58 8.91 5.28
N PRO A 58 16.26 9.77 4.29
CA PRO A 58 15.39 9.36 3.20
C PRO A 58 16.17 8.51 2.20
N VAL A 59 15.73 7.25 2.07
CA VAL A 59 15.94 6.45 0.86
C VAL A 59 15.46 7.26 -0.35
N PRO A 60 16.18 7.29 -1.50
CA PRO A 60 15.74 8.04 -2.67
C PRO A 60 14.36 7.53 -3.10
N LYS A 61 13.33 8.34 -2.90
CA LYS A 61 12.00 8.06 -3.42
C LYS A 61 12.08 8.17 -4.93
N ALA A 62 11.96 7.02 -5.60
CA ALA A 62 11.74 6.96 -7.03
C ALA A 62 10.54 7.85 -7.39
N PHE A 63 10.73 8.71 -8.39
CA PHE A 63 9.78 9.72 -8.82
C PHE A 63 8.44 9.10 -9.24
N PRO A 64 7.29 9.65 -8.81
CA PRO A 64 6.03 9.41 -9.49
C PRO A 64 6.10 10.07 -10.87
N LEU A 65 6.15 9.24 -11.92
CA LEU A 65 5.94 9.67 -13.31
C LEU A 65 4.46 10.11 -13.45
N SER A 66 4.14 11.33 -13.06
CA SER A 66 2.86 11.93 -13.43
C SER A 66 2.95 13.45 -13.37
N GLU A 67 3.62 14.02 -14.38
CA GLU A 67 3.12 15.09 -15.23
C GLU A 67 4.21 15.42 -16.26
N ARG A 68 3.93 15.09 -17.53
CA ARG A 68 4.62 15.53 -18.77
C ARG A 68 5.88 16.39 -18.57
N GLY A 69 7.02 15.75 -18.28
CA GLY A 69 8.38 16.23 -18.58
C GLY A 69 8.83 17.59 -18.04
N LYS A 70 8.14 18.21 -17.08
CA LYS A 70 8.50 19.55 -16.55
C LYS A 70 8.64 19.55 -15.03
N VAL A 71 9.71 20.16 -14.52
CA VAL A 71 10.05 20.23 -13.08
C VAL A 71 10.29 21.70 -12.70
N ALA A 72 9.75 22.12 -11.56
CA ALA A 72 9.95 23.47 -11.01
C ALA A 72 11.42 23.69 -10.60
N VAL A 73 11.95 24.89 -10.85
CA VAL A 73 13.35 25.25 -10.57
C VAL A 73 13.69 25.11 -9.08
N SER A 74 12.77 25.48 -8.18
CA SER A 74 12.92 25.30 -6.73
C SER A 74 13.26 23.85 -6.35
N LYS A 75 12.56 22.88 -6.93
CA LYS A 75 12.79 21.45 -6.66
C LYS A 75 14.11 20.94 -7.23
N ILE A 76 14.54 21.46 -8.38
CA ILE A 76 15.84 21.12 -8.98
C ILE A 76 16.97 21.65 -8.10
N VAL A 77 16.88 22.92 -7.68
CA VAL A 77 17.87 23.56 -6.81
C VAL A 77 17.92 22.88 -5.44
N ASP A 78 16.78 22.53 -4.85
CA ASP A 78 16.73 21.79 -3.58
C ASP A 78 17.39 20.40 -3.71
N TYR A 79 17.12 19.67 -4.80
CA TYR A 79 17.77 18.40 -5.07
C TYR A 79 19.29 18.54 -5.22
N LEU A 80 19.77 19.55 -5.95
CA LEU A 80 21.20 19.83 -6.11
C LEU A 80 21.84 20.21 -4.77
N ARG A 81 21.15 20.99 -3.93
CA ARG A 81 21.59 21.36 -2.59
C ARG A 81 21.79 20.13 -1.70
N HIS A 82 20.83 19.20 -1.75
CA HIS A 82 20.89 17.96 -0.97
C HIS A 82 21.93 16.96 -1.48
N THR A 83 22.14 16.86 -2.79
CA THR A 83 23.07 15.88 -3.39
C THR A 83 24.52 16.35 -3.38
N THR A 84 24.78 17.65 -3.49
CA THR A 84 26.14 18.20 -3.51
C THR A 84 26.65 18.66 -2.14
N SER A 85 25.81 18.55 -1.10
CA SER A 85 26.12 19.02 0.27
C SER A 85 26.56 20.49 0.33
N ARG A 86 26.08 21.31 -0.61
CA ARG A 86 26.38 22.75 -0.72
C ARG A 86 25.35 23.55 0.06
N GLY A 87 25.80 24.40 0.99
CA GLY A 87 24.94 25.19 1.87
C GLY A 87 24.30 26.41 1.18
N SER A 88 23.49 27.17 1.92
CA SER A 88 22.88 28.43 1.45
C SER A 88 23.89 29.56 1.18
N GLU A 89 25.15 29.40 1.56
CA GLU A 89 26.23 30.36 1.31
C GLU A 89 27.03 30.06 0.03
N ASP A 90 26.65 29.01 -0.72
CA ASP A 90 27.32 28.68 -1.97
C ASP A 90 26.88 29.62 -3.11
N SER A 91 27.72 30.63 -3.35
CA SER A 91 27.58 31.58 -4.47
C SER A 91 27.37 30.91 -5.84
N GLY A 92 27.83 29.66 -6.02
CA GLY A 92 27.67 28.98 -7.30
C GLY A 92 26.32 28.34 -7.55
N LEU A 93 25.65 27.86 -6.52
CA LEU A 93 24.31 27.31 -6.65
C LEU A 93 23.28 28.45 -6.84
N GLU A 94 23.55 29.62 -6.28
CA GLU A 94 22.74 30.83 -6.46
C GLU A 94 22.88 31.39 -7.89
N GLU A 95 24.10 31.39 -8.45
CA GLU A 95 24.36 31.74 -9.85
C GLU A 95 23.61 30.82 -10.82
N LEU A 96 23.60 29.50 -10.54
CA LEU A 96 22.81 28.54 -11.30
C LEU A 96 21.29 28.78 -11.16
N CYS A 97 20.81 29.10 -9.96
CA CYS A 97 19.41 29.43 -9.73
C CYS A 97 18.97 30.64 -10.58
N ASN A 98 19.78 31.70 -10.63
CA ASN A 98 19.51 32.89 -11.43
C ASN A 98 19.53 32.63 -12.94
N MET A 99 20.30 31.66 -13.42
CA MET A 99 20.27 31.27 -14.85
C MET A 99 19.08 30.37 -15.20
N LEU A 100 18.61 29.57 -14.25
CA LEU A 100 17.44 28.72 -14.43
C LEU A 100 16.13 29.50 -14.33
N ASP A 101 16.08 30.55 -13.50
CA ASP A 101 14.90 31.39 -13.29
C ASP A 101 15.29 32.85 -13.02
N PRO A 102 15.61 33.64 -14.07
CA PRO A 102 16.04 35.03 -13.93
C PRO A 102 14.95 35.95 -13.36
N ASP A 103 13.68 35.54 -13.45
CA ASP A 103 12.53 36.28 -12.94
C ASP A 103 12.10 35.85 -11.52
N GLN A 104 12.73 34.82 -10.95
CA GLN A 104 12.36 34.19 -9.66
C GLN A 104 10.86 33.83 -9.55
N LYS A 105 10.27 33.34 -10.64
CA LYS A 105 8.84 32.96 -10.74
C LYS A 105 8.57 31.47 -10.54
N ASP A 106 9.59 30.69 -10.19
CA ASP A 106 9.60 29.23 -10.07
C ASP A 106 9.01 28.53 -11.31
N VAL A 107 9.59 28.84 -12.48
CA VAL A 107 9.10 28.34 -13.76
C VAL A 107 9.31 26.82 -13.84
N SER A 108 8.28 26.10 -14.30
CA SER A 108 8.41 24.67 -14.60
C SER A 108 9.18 24.47 -15.92
N MET A 109 10.29 23.77 -15.86
CA MET A 109 11.25 23.65 -16.95
C MET A 109 11.35 22.19 -17.42
N ASP A 110 11.49 21.98 -18.73
CA ASP A 110 11.69 20.66 -19.30
C ASP A 110 13.14 20.17 -19.24
N LEU A 111 13.33 18.88 -19.52
CA LEU A 111 14.63 18.23 -19.43
C LEU A 111 15.65 18.79 -20.43
N GLU A 112 15.21 19.18 -21.63
CA GLU A 112 16.08 19.72 -22.68
C GLU A 112 16.60 21.11 -22.31
N THR A 113 15.71 21.97 -21.79
CA THR A 113 16.07 23.30 -21.28
C THR A 113 16.99 23.18 -20.06
N TYR A 114 16.74 22.21 -19.16
CA TYR A 114 17.64 21.93 -18.04
C TYR A 114 19.05 21.54 -18.51
N HIS A 115 19.16 20.64 -19.48
CA HIS A 115 20.46 20.24 -20.02
C HIS A 115 21.20 21.39 -20.72
N ALA A 116 20.47 22.25 -21.44
CA ALA A 116 21.06 23.42 -22.08
C ALA A 116 21.65 24.40 -21.04
N VAL A 117 20.87 24.77 -20.02
CA VAL A 117 21.32 25.71 -18.98
C VAL A 117 22.42 25.10 -18.10
N MET A 118 22.32 23.82 -17.74
CA MET A 118 23.39 23.14 -16.99
C MET A 118 24.68 23.02 -17.81
N GLY A 119 24.57 22.77 -19.12
CA GLY A 119 25.72 22.75 -20.02
C GLY A 119 26.42 24.11 -20.07
N GLU A 120 25.66 25.17 -20.24
CA GLU A 120 26.16 26.55 -20.23
C GLU A 120 26.82 26.90 -18.90
N TRP A 121 26.22 26.52 -17.76
CA TRP A 121 26.81 26.75 -16.43
C TRP A 121 28.13 26.01 -16.23
N ILE A 122 28.22 24.75 -16.67
CA ILE A 122 29.45 23.96 -16.58
C ILE A 122 30.54 24.57 -17.44
N GLU A 123 30.20 25.02 -18.65
CA GLU A 123 31.14 25.73 -19.52
C GLU A 123 31.59 27.07 -18.93
N ASP A 124 30.67 27.84 -18.34
CA ASP A 124 31.00 29.12 -17.71
C ASP A 124 31.92 28.93 -16.49
N ARG A 125 31.66 27.87 -15.70
CA ARG A 125 32.54 27.44 -14.61
C ARG A 125 33.91 27.03 -15.08
N LYS A 126 33.99 26.31 -16.20
CA LYS A 126 35.26 25.90 -16.81
C LYS A 126 36.05 27.11 -17.31
N ARG A 127 35.41 28.06 -17.99
CA ARG A 127 36.03 29.32 -18.43
C ARG A 127 36.54 30.15 -17.26
N LYS A 128 35.74 30.30 -16.19
CA LYS A 128 36.13 31.04 -14.98
C LYS A 128 37.33 30.40 -14.27
N TRP A 129 37.43 29.08 -14.28
CA TRP A 129 38.59 28.35 -13.76
C TRP A 129 39.84 28.59 -14.63
N GLU A 130 39.70 28.52 -15.96
CA GLU A 130 40.79 28.77 -16.92
C GLU A 130 41.30 30.23 -16.89
N ASP A 131 40.40 31.21 -16.76
CA ASP A 131 40.75 32.63 -16.61
C ASP A 131 41.42 32.93 -15.25
N SER A 132 41.01 32.23 -14.19
CA SER A 132 41.67 32.34 -12.87
C SER A 132 43.03 31.63 -12.81
N ALA A 133 43.21 30.55 -13.58
CA ALA A 133 44.47 29.80 -13.66
C ALA A 133 45.52 30.52 -14.52
N THR A 134 45.08 31.38 -15.45
CA THR A 134 45.96 32.16 -16.33
C THR A 134 46.38 33.51 -15.71
N GLY A 135 45.70 33.97 -14.65
CA GLY A 135 46.01 35.23 -13.96
C GLY A 135 47.07 35.16 -12.86
N GLU A 136 47.41 33.97 -12.36
CA GLU A 136 48.34 33.80 -11.22
C GLU A 136 49.29 32.60 -11.41
N SER A 137 50.05 32.59 -12.50
CA SER A 137 51.28 31.77 -12.61
C SER A 137 52.22 32.31 -13.68
N SER A 138 52.64 33.57 -13.48
CA SER A 138 53.90 34.05 -14.05
C SER A 138 55.05 33.71 -13.10
N ALA A 139 55.31 32.42 -12.87
CA ALA A 139 56.57 31.95 -12.32
C ALA A 139 56.63 30.43 -12.44
N SER A 140 57.79 29.96 -12.92
CA SER A 140 58.33 28.62 -12.66
C SER A 140 57.97 27.53 -13.68
N MET A 141 58.92 27.39 -14.61
CA MET A 141 59.58 26.13 -14.97
C MET A 141 59.16 25.47 -16.29
N GLU A 142 59.68 26.05 -17.36
CA GLU A 142 60.35 25.28 -18.42
C GLU A 142 61.50 24.46 -17.81
N ASP A 143 61.36 23.13 -17.76
CA ASP A 143 62.44 22.12 -17.67
C ASP A 143 61.72 20.75 -17.72
N LEU A 144 61.88 19.86 -18.69
CA LEU A 144 63.12 19.26 -19.15
C LEU A 144 62.93 18.72 -20.58
N GLU A 145 63.67 19.31 -21.50
CA GLU A 145 64.01 18.71 -22.78
C GLU A 145 64.87 17.45 -22.59
N LEU A 146 64.56 16.43 -23.40
CA LEU A 146 65.46 15.49 -24.07
C LEU A 146 66.94 15.42 -23.59
N PRO A 147 67.46 14.23 -23.23
CA PRO A 147 68.84 13.92 -23.50
C PRO A 147 68.93 13.26 -24.88
N ALA A 148 69.19 14.09 -25.89
CA ALA A 148 69.77 13.63 -27.15
C ALA A 148 71.02 12.79 -26.85
N PRO A 149 71.19 11.58 -27.42
CA PRO A 149 72.47 10.91 -27.40
C PRO A 149 73.40 11.73 -28.28
N LYS A 150 74.37 12.36 -27.63
CA LYS A 150 75.52 13.05 -28.21
C LYS A 150 76.01 12.29 -29.44
N ASN A 151 75.84 12.91 -30.59
CA ASN A 151 76.65 12.68 -31.76
C ASN A 151 78.11 12.67 -31.30
N ILE A 152 78.72 11.48 -31.25
CA ILE A 152 80.16 11.35 -31.23
C ILE A 152 80.58 11.74 -32.64
N SER A 153 80.83 13.03 -32.74
CA SER A 153 81.59 13.69 -33.77
C SER A 153 82.76 12.83 -34.23
N GLU A 154 82.86 12.71 -35.54
CA GLU A 154 84.11 12.67 -36.27
C GLU A 154 85.15 11.69 -35.73
N ALA A 155 85.14 10.46 -36.23
CA ALA A 155 86.39 9.83 -36.60
C ALA A 155 87.01 10.68 -37.71
N LYS A 156 87.65 11.78 -37.28
CA LYS A 156 88.59 12.58 -38.03
C LYS A 156 89.43 11.62 -38.82
N LYS A 157 89.25 11.66 -40.14
CA LYS A 157 90.30 11.45 -41.11
C LYS A 157 91.50 12.22 -40.56
N THR A 158 92.40 11.53 -39.88
CA THR A 158 93.71 12.06 -39.51
C THR A 158 94.47 12.17 -40.81
N HIS A 159 94.10 13.18 -41.61
CA HIS A 159 95.08 13.93 -42.34
C HIS A 159 96.10 14.35 -41.28
N ALA A 160 97.21 13.62 -41.23
CA ALA A 160 98.47 14.16 -40.78
C ALA A 160 98.78 15.34 -41.71
N ARG A 161 98.16 16.48 -41.44
CA ARG A 161 98.65 17.78 -41.82
C ARG A 161 99.83 18.03 -40.89
N MET A 162 100.96 17.43 -41.23
CA MET A 162 102.26 17.81 -40.72
C MET A 162 103.01 18.44 -41.88
N ASN A 163 102.89 19.77 -41.91
CA ASN A 163 103.87 20.76 -42.34
C ASN A 163 104.91 20.26 -43.36
N VAL A 164 104.64 20.63 -44.62
CA VAL A 164 105.67 20.86 -45.63
C VAL A 164 106.58 21.97 -45.08
N THR A 165 107.65 21.59 -44.40
CA THR A 165 108.82 22.44 -44.23
C THR A 165 109.74 22.14 -45.41
N SER A 166 109.60 22.92 -46.47
CA SER A 166 110.70 23.11 -47.42
C SER A 166 111.85 23.78 -46.66
N GLY A 167 112.94 23.05 -46.44
CA GLY A 167 114.13 23.58 -45.75
C GLY A 167 115.34 22.66 -45.87
N SER A 168 116.38 23.16 -46.53
CA SER A 168 117.74 22.61 -46.66
C SER A 168 117.91 21.27 -47.37
N LEU A 169 117.84 21.35 -48.70
CA LEU A 169 118.74 20.61 -49.59
C LEU A 169 120.13 21.28 -49.49
N GLU A 170 120.94 20.89 -48.52
CA GLU A 170 122.37 21.20 -48.52
C GLU A 170 123.17 19.98 -48.95
N ALA A 171 123.83 20.18 -50.10
CA ALA A 171 125.02 19.52 -50.61
C ALA A 171 125.63 18.41 -49.74
N PHE A 172 125.50 17.18 -50.22
CA PHE A 172 126.65 16.28 -50.32
C PHE A 172 126.88 15.96 -51.80
N GLY A 173 127.48 16.93 -52.50
CA GLY A 173 128.40 16.60 -53.57
C GLY A 173 129.64 16.00 -52.91
N GLY A 174 129.66 14.67 -52.81
CA GLY A 174 130.79 13.89 -52.30
C GLY A 174 131.25 12.95 -53.41
N ASP A 175 132.52 13.08 -53.76
CA ASP A 175 133.19 12.59 -54.96
C ASP A 175 132.69 11.28 -55.57
N VAL A 176 132.49 11.32 -56.88
CA VAL A 176 132.52 10.14 -57.74
C VAL A 176 133.89 9.50 -57.53
N SER A 177 133.94 8.39 -56.79
CA SER A 177 135.13 7.56 -56.67
C SER A 177 135.50 7.08 -58.08
N ARG A 178 136.45 7.80 -58.67
CA ARG A 178 137.11 7.52 -59.95
C ARG A 178 138.09 6.37 -59.77
N GLY A 179 137.57 5.23 -59.31
CA GLY A 179 138.16 3.92 -59.58
C GLY A 179 137.51 3.39 -60.85
N GLU A 180 138.26 2.72 -61.72
CA GLU A 180 137.75 2.03 -62.90
C GLU A 180 136.68 1.01 -62.49
N MET A 181 135.43 1.45 -62.40
CA MET A 181 134.28 0.57 -62.42
C MET A 181 134.16 0.12 -63.87
N GLU A 182 134.62 -1.09 -64.15
CA GLU A 182 134.50 -1.70 -65.47
C GLU A 182 133.04 -1.59 -65.92
N THR A 183 132.79 -1.30 -67.20
CA THR A 183 131.43 -1.15 -67.76
C THR A 183 130.49 -2.30 -67.38
N SER A 184 131.05 -3.48 -67.10
CA SER A 184 130.39 -4.68 -66.59
C SER A 184 129.71 -4.51 -65.21
N ASP A 185 130.31 -3.80 -64.26
CA ASP A 185 129.76 -3.58 -62.91
C ASP A 185 128.60 -2.58 -62.94
N LEU A 186 128.69 -1.54 -63.79
CA LEU A 186 127.60 -0.60 -64.00
C LEU A 186 126.39 -1.28 -64.67
N ILE A 187 126.63 -2.12 -65.69
CA ILE A 187 125.59 -2.91 -66.36
C ILE A 187 124.89 -3.83 -65.35
N THR A 188 125.66 -4.50 -64.47
CA THR A 188 125.12 -5.38 -63.43
C THR A 188 124.28 -4.59 -62.42
N CYS A 189 124.76 -3.44 -61.94
CA CYS A 189 124.01 -2.57 -61.03
C CYS A 189 122.70 -2.05 -61.67
N VAL A 190 122.74 -1.65 -62.94
CA VAL A 190 121.55 -1.22 -63.69
C VAL A 190 120.54 -2.36 -63.84
N ALA A 191 120.99 -3.58 -64.16
CA ALA A 191 120.12 -4.75 -64.26
C ALA A 191 119.46 -5.09 -62.91
N ASP A 192 120.22 -5.01 -61.81
CA ASP A 192 119.73 -5.25 -60.45
C ASP A 192 118.69 -4.20 -60.02
N LEU A 193 118.92 -2.93 -60.35
CA LEU A 193 117.97 -1.85 -60.11
C LEU A 193 116.71 -2.02 -60.98
N GLN A 194 116.84 -2.34 -62.27
CA GLN A 194 115.70 -2.63 -63.14
C GLN A 194 114.86 -3.80 -62.61
N TYR A 195 115.50 -4.87 -62.15
CA TYR A 195 114.83 -6.00 -61.50
C TYR A 195 114.11 -5.57 -60.22
N LYS A 196 114.77 -4.79 -59.35
CA LYS A 196 114.15 -4.25 -58.11
C LYS A 196 112.97 -3.32 -58.42
N THR A 197 113.08 -2.47 -59.42
CA THR A 197 111.98 -1.60 -59.89
C THR A 197 110.83 -2.42 -60.44
N HIS A 198 111.08 -3.44 -61.27
CA HIS A 198 110.04 -4.34 -61.78
C HIS A 198 109.34 -5.08 -60.64
N LYS A 199 110.09 -5.63 -59.69
CA LYS A 199 109.56 -6.32 -58.51
C LYS A 199 108.73 -5.38 -57.62
N LEU A 200 109.19 -4.16 -57.39
CA LEU A 200 108.42 -3.14 -56.66
C LEU A 200 107.13 -2.78 -57.40
N GLN A 201 107.16 -2.68 -58.73
CA GLN A 201 105.96 -2.42 -59.54
C GLN A 201 104.94 -3.56 -59.42
N GLU A 202 105.40 -4.82 -59.45
CA GLU A 202 104.55 -6.00 -59.28
C GLU A 202 103.90 -6.03 -57.88
N GLU A 203 104.69 -5.78 -56.82
CA GLU A 203 104.16 -5.68 -55.46
C GLU A 203 103.21 -4.48 -55.29
N ASN A 204 103.47 -3.35 -55.95
CA ASN A 204 102.57 -2.19 -55.93
C ASN A 204 101.24 -2.50 -56.63
N ASN A 205 101.27 -3.19 -57.78
CA ASN A 205 100.07 -3.67 -58.46
C ASN A 205 99.28 -4.66 -57.60
N LYS A 206 99.96 -5.57 -56.90
CA LYS A 206 99.34 -6.51 -55.97
C LYS A 206 98.69 -5.80 -54.78
N LEU A 207 99.38 -4.83 -54.18
CA LEU A 207 98.82 -4.00 -53.11
C LEU A 207 97.60 -3.23 -53.58
N LYS A 208 97.63 -2.67 -54.80
CA LYS A 208 96.49 -1.99 -55.41
C LYS A 208 95.27 -2.90 -55.56
N LEU A 209 95.46 -4.11 -56.09
CA LEU A 209 94.38 -5.09 -56.20
C LEU A 209 93.82 -5.50 -54.82
N THR A 210 94.70 -5.68 -53.82
CA THR A 210 94.23 -5.98 -52.46
C THR A 210 93.50 -4.80 -51.83
N LEU A 211 93.92 -3.56 -52.12
CA LEU A 211 93.24 -2.35 -51.67
C LEU A 211 91.86 -2.23 -52.30
N GLU A 212 91.75 -2.43 -53.62
CA GLU A 212 90.45 -2.42 -54.33
C GLU A 212 89.50 -3.50 -53.78
N ALA A 213 89.98 -4.72 -53.52
CA ALA A 213 89.19 -5.78 -52.88
C ALA A 213 88.76 -5.42 -51.44
N VAL A 214 89.64 -4.75 -50.68
CA VAL A 214 89.30 -4.25 -49.34
C VAL A 214 88.28 -3.11 -49.42
N ASP A 215 88.38 -2.20 -50.39
CA ASP A 215 87.43 -1.10 -50.58
C ASP A 215 86.04 -1.61 -51.02
N GLU A 216 85.98 -2.62 -51.89
CA GLU A 216 84.73 -3.28 -52.28
C GLU A 216 84.07 -4.00 -51.09
N THR A 217 84.84 -4.73 -50.29
CA THR A 217 84.32 -5.41 -49.09
C THR A 217 83.88 -4.41 -48.02
N SER A 218 84.61 -3.32 -47.83
CA SER A 218 84.25 -2.21 -46.93
C SER A 218 82.94 -1.53 -47.36
N SER A 219 82.80 -1.23 -48.66
CA SER A 219 81.57 -0.65 -49.21
C SER A 219 80.36 -1.57 -49.01
N LYS A 220 80.54 -2.88 -49.18
CA LYS A 220 79.49 -3.88 -48.91
C LYS A 220 79.11 -3.92 -47.42
N LEU A 221 80.09 -3.94 -46.51
CA LEU A 221 79.82 -3.92 -45.06
C LEU A 221 79.09 -2.66 -44.62
N LEU A 222 79.38 -1.50 -45.23
CA LEU A 222 78.67 -0.26 -44.94
C LEU A 222 77.20 -0.33 -45.38
N ALA A 223 76.92 -0.90 -46.56
CA ALA A 223 75.55 -1.13 -47.03
C ALA A 223 74.78 -2.10 -46.11
N ASP A 224 75.42 -3.20 -45.70
CA ASP A 224 74.84 -4.17 -44.75
C ASP A 224 74.56 -3.51 -43.38
N ASN A 225 75.44 -2.62 -42.91
CA ASN A 225 75.25 -1.87 -41.66
C ASN A 225 74.04 -0.93 -41.73
N GLU A 226 73.88 -0.18 -42.83
CA GLU A 226 72.72 0.68 -43.06
C GLU A 226 71.42 -0.13 -43.12
N HIS A 227 71.43 -1.27 -43.82
CA HIS A 227 70.28 -2.18 -43.87
C HIS A 227 69.91 -2.73 -42.49
N LEU A 228 70.89 -3.15 -41.67
CA LEU A 228 70.65 -3.57 -40.29
C LEU A 228 70.12 -2.42 -39.43
N HIS A 229 70.61 -1.20 -39.62
CA HIS A 229 70.14 -0.03 -38.91
C HIS A 229 68.67 0.29 -39.24
N GLN A 230 68.28 0.18 -40.50
CA GLN A 230 66.88 0.33 -40.93
C GLN A 230 65.99 -0.78 -40.35
N GLN A 231 66.46 -2.03 -40.30
CA GLN A 231 65.74 -3.12 -39.65
C GLN A 231 65.58 -2.88 -38.14
N ILE A 232 66.61 -2.38 -37.45
CA ILE A 232 66.50 -2.03 -36.03
C ILE A 232 65.43 -0.95 -35.81
N LYS A 233 65.39 0.09 -36.65
CA LYS A 233 64.37 1.14 -36.58
C LYS A 233 62.95 0.58 -36.79
N SER A 234 62.76 -0.30 -37.78
CA SER A 234 61.44 -0.89 -38.03
C SER A 234 61.00 -1.80 -36.86
N ILE A 235 61.91 -2.63 -36.34
CA ILE A 235 61.65 -3.46 -35.16
C ILE A 235 61.29 -2.59 -33.94
N GLN A 236 62.05 -1.50 -33.69
CA GLN A 236 61.74 -0.57 -32.60
C GLN A 236 60.34 0.03 -32.74
N HIS A 237 59.94 0.43 -33.95
CA HIS A 237 58.59 0.91 -34.22
C HIS A 237 57.52 -0.17 -33.95
N TYR A 238 57.73 -1.42 -34.37
CA TYR A 238 56.81 -2.52 -34.06
C TYR A 238 56.72 -2.82 -32.56
N VAL A 239 57.83 -2.72 -31.83
CA VAL A 239 57.85 -2.90 -30.37
C VAL A 239 57.03 -1.82 -29.66
N LEU A 240 57.16 -0.56 -30.07
CA LEU A 240 56.34 0.53 -29.50
C LEU A 240 54.86 0.32 -29.77
N LYS A 241 54.51 -0.07 -31.00
CA LYS A 241 53.12 -0.39 -31.35
C LYS A 241 52.58 -1.57 -30.53
N ALA A 242 53.38 -2.61 -30.32
CA ALA A 242 52.99 -3.76 -29.51
C ALA A 242 52.72 -3.37 -28.05
N LYS A 243 53.55 -2.48 -27.47
CA LYS A 243 53.34 -1.96 -26.11
C LYS A 243 52.03 -1.16 -25.97
N SER A 244 51.73 -0.31 -26.96
CA SER A 244 50.46 0.43 -26.99
C SER A 244 49.25 -0.50 -27.04
N LEU A 245 49.31 -1.56 -27.85
CA LEU A 245 48.23 -2.56 -27.94
C LEU A 245 48.11 -3.39 -26.64
N GLU A 246 49.23 -3.65 -25.96
CA GLU A 246 49.23 -4.32 -24.66
C GLU A 246 48.52 -3.50 -23.58
N GLU A 247 48.75 -2.18 -23.54
CA GLU A 247 48.04 -1.24 -22.67
C GLU A 247 46.53 -1.19 -22.98
N GLU A 248 46.15 -1.06 -24.26
CA GLU A 248 44.74 -1.09 -24.69
C GLU A 248 44.04 -2.40 -24.30
N LEU A 249 44.74 -3.54 -24.39
CA LEU A 249 44.21 -4.84 -23.97
C LEU A 249 44.01 -4.93 -22.46
N GLU A 250 44.92 -4.36 -21.67
CA GLU A 250 44.80 -4.36 -20.22
C GLU A 250 43.66 -3.43 -19.75
N ASP A 251 43.49 -2.28 -20.39
CA ASP A 251 42.33 -1.41 -20.17
C ASP A 251 41.01 -2.08 -20.54
N ALA A 252 40.97 -2.81 -21.66
CA ALA A 252 39.79 -3.58 -22.06
C ALA A 252 39.47 -4.69 -21.04
N ARG A 253 40.48 -5.38 -20.49
CA ARG A 253 40.31 -6.38 -19.43
C ARG A 253 39.76 -5.76 -18.16
N ASN A 254 40.29 -4.62 -17.72
CA ASN A 254 39.82 -3.91 -16.54
C ASN A 254 38.35 -3.49 -16.69
N ASN A 255 37.98 -2.97 -17.87
CA ASN A 255 36.59 -2.61 -18.19
C ASN A 255 35.66 -3.83 -18.21
N LEU A 256 36.10 -4.96 -18.76
CA LEU A 256 35.34 -6.20 -18.74
C LEU A 256 35.09 -6.67 -17.30
N ASN A 257 36.13 -6.74 -16.47
CA ASN A 257 36.02 -7.15 -15.06
C ASN A 257 35.03 -6.26 -14.29
N LEU A 258 35.14 -4.94 -14.46
CA LEU A 258 34.22 -3.99 -13.82
C LEU A 258 32.77 -4.15 -14.34
N SER A 259 32.59 -4.43 -15.62
CA SER A 259 31.26 -4.73 -16.17
C SER A 259 30.68 -6.04 -15.65
N GLU A 260 31.52 -7.06 -15.44
CA GLU A 260 31.11 -8.34 -14.84
C GLU A 260 30.71 -8.18 -13.37
N GLU A 261 31.46 -7.40 -12.59
CA GLU A 261 31.11 -7.09 -11.20
C GLU A 261 29.75 -6.35 -11.11
N ARG A 262 29.53 -5.34 -11.95
CA ARG A 262 28.23 -4.65 -12.02
C ARG A 262 27.10 -5.61 -12.43
N ARG A 263 27.34 -6.51 -13.38
CA ARG A 263 26.37 -7.53 -13.78
C ARG A 263 25.99 -8.43 -12.60
N GLU A 264 26.96 -8.85 -11.79
CA GLU A 264 26.71 -9.69 -10.61
C GLU A 264 25.95 -8.93 -9.52
N GLN A 265 26.28 -7.67 -9.29
CA GLN A 265 25.54 -6.80 -8.36
C GLN A 265 24.06 -6.68 -8.77
N VAL A 266 23.80 -6.40 -10.06
CA VAL A 266 22.43 -6.32 -10.59
C VAL A 266 21.71 -7.66 -10.45
N LEU A 267 22.37 -8.79 -10.73
CA LEU A 267 21.79 -10.12 -10.55
C LEU A 267 21.40 -10.39 -9.10
N TRP A 268 22.26 -10.00 -8.14
CA TRP A 268 21.95 -10.15 -6.71
C TRP A 268 20.73 -9.29 -6.31
N GLN A 269 20.68 -8.03 -6.74
CA GLN A 269 19.54 -7.14 -6.49
C GLN A 269 18.25 -7.69 -7.10
N ASN A 270 18.32 -8.19 -8.33
CA ASN A 270 17.15 -8.76 -9.02
C ASN A 270 16.61 -9.99 -8.29
N LYS A 271 17.51 -10.87 -7.82
CA LYS A 271 17.15 -12.04 -7.01
C LYS A 271 16.50 -11.65 -5.67
N GLN A 272 16.94 -10.54 -5.07
CA GLN A 272 16.34 -10.03 -3.84
C GLN A 272 14.94 -9.45 -4.09
N LEU A 273 14.78 -8.64 -5.14
CA LEU A 273 13.48 -8.10 -5.55
C LEU A 273 12.50 -9.22 -5.93
N GLU A 274 12.98 -10.30 -6.56
CA GLU A 274 12.15 -11.47 -6.88
C GLU A 274 11.58 -12.14 -5.62
N LYS A 275 12.39 -12.29 -4.56
CA LYS A 275 11.92 -12.81 -3.27
C LYS A 275 10.89 -11.89 -2.60
N GLU A 276 11.12 -10.58 -2.64
CA GLU A 276 10.19 -9.59 -2.10
C GLU A 276 8.87 -9.59 -2.86
N ASN A 277 8.92 -9.69 -4.20
CA ASN A 277 7.75 -9.79 -5.05
C ASN A 277 6.96 -11.08 -4.75
N GLN A 278 7.64 -12.22 -4.60
CA GLN A 278 7.01 -13.48 -4.17
C GLN A 278 6.33 -13.34 -2.80
N SER A 279 7.00 -12.70 -1.83
CA SER A 279 6.43 -12.47 -0.49
C SER A 279 5.21 -11.55 -0.52
N LEU A 280 5.27 -10.46 -1.29
CA LEU A 280 4.15 -9.55 -1.49
C LEU A 280 2.97 -10.26 -2.16
N ASN A 281 3.24 -11.10 -3.16
CA ASN A 281 2.21 -11.88 -3.83
C ASN A 281 1.47 -12.82 -2.86
N ILE A 282 2.22 -13.53 -1.98
CA ILE A 282 1.62 -14.37 -0.92
C ILE A 282 0.76 -13.53 0.04
N LYS A 283 1.19 -12.31 0.38
CA LYS A 283 0.41 -11.42 1.24
C LYS A 283 -0.86 -10.94 0.55
N VAL A 284 -0.79 -10.62 -0.74
CA VAL A 284 -1.96 -10.23 -1.55
C VAL A 284 -2.96 -11.37 -1.60
N THR A 285 -2.54 -12.61 -1.87
CA THR A 285 -3.44 -13.76 -1.91
C THR A 285 -4.09 -14.03 -0.54
N SER A 286 -3.32 -13.94 0.55
CA SER A 286 -3.87 -14.08 1.91
C SER A 286 -4.92 -13.02 2.25
N LEU A 287 -4.70 -11.76 1.88
CA LEU A 287 -5.67 -10.69 2.08
C LEU A 287 -6.91 -10.85 1.19
N GLN A 288 -6.76 -11.38 -0.02
CA GLN A 288 -7.88 -11.70 -0.89
C GLN A 288 -8.76 -12.82 -0.29
N GLU A 289 -8.15 -13.86 0.27
CA GLU A 289 -8.86 -14.93 0.97
C GLU A 289 -9.62 -14.42 2.20
N GLU A 290 -9.01 -13.53 2.99
CA GLU A 290 -9.67 -12.89 4.13
C GLU A 290 -10.86 -12.03 3.68
N ASN A 291 -10.71 -11.26 2.60
CA ASN A 291 -11.80 -10.43 2.07
C ASN A 291 -13.00 -11.29 1.61
N ILE A 292 -12.73 -12.41 0.91
CA ILE A 292 -13.78 -13.36 0.52
C ILE A 292 -14.51 -13.90 1.76
N ARG A 293 -13.76 -14.28 2.81
CA ARG A 293 -14.34 -14.77 4.07
C ARG A 293 -15.23 -13.73 4.74
N ASN A 294 -14.74 -12.49 4.86
CA ASN A 294 -15.49 -11.37 5.44
C ASN A 294 -16.75 -11.04 4.63
N SER A 295 -16.69 -11.16 3.30
CA SER A 295 -17.86 -11.01 2.43
C SER A 295 -18.92 -12.08 2.73
N MET A 296 -18.51 -13.34 2.87
CA MET A 296 -19.43 -14.44 3.21
C MET A 296 -20.10 -14.24 4.58
N ASP A 297 -19.32 -13.81 5.58
CA ASP A 297 -19.84 -13.52 6.93
C ASP A 297 -20.83 -12.35 6.90
N THR A 298 -20.51 -11.30 6.13
CA THR A 298 -21.40 -10.15 5.93
C THR A 298 -22.72 -10.56 5.28
N ASP A 299 -22.68 -11.40 4.24
CA ASP A 299 -23.87 -11.94 3.59
C ASP A 299 -24.72 -12.79 4.56
N GLY A 300 -24.06 -13.58 5.41
CA GLY A 300 -24.73 -14.35 6.47
C GLY A 300 -25.44 -13.46 7.48
N LEU A 301 -24.79 -12.39 7.94
CA LEU A 301 -25.38 -11.40 8.85
C LEU A 301 -26.55 -10.65 8.19
N GLN A 302 -26.42 -10.26 6.92
CA GLN A 302 -27.51 -9.61 6.18
C GLN A 302 -28.75 -10.52 6.09
N LYS A 303 -28.58 -11.81 5.79
CA LYS A 303 -29.69 -12.78 5.80
C LYS A 303 -30.36 -12.86 7.16
N LYS A 304 -29.58 -12.90 8.24
CA LYS A 304 -30.12 -12.93 9.62
C LYS A 304 -30.86 -11.64 9.98
N ILE A 305 -30.36 -10.49 9.56
CA ILE A 305 -31.03 -9.19 9.76
C ILE A 305 -32.38 -9.16 9.03
N LEU A 306 -32.43 -9.66 7.79
CA LEU A 306 -33.67 -9.74 7.01
C LEU A 306 -34.70 -10.66 7.67
N GLU A 307 -34.27 -11.83 8.16
CA GLU A 307 -35.14 -12.78 8.87
C GLU A 307 -35.69 -12.17 10.17
N LEU A 308 -34.83 -11.56 10.99
CA LEU A 308 -35.26 -10.87 12.21
C LEU A 308 -36.22 -9.71 11.91
N SER A 309 -35.99 -8.97 10.83
CA SER A 309 -36.88 -7.87 10.40
C SER A 309 -38.25 -8.38 9.98
N LYS A 310 -38.30 -9.52 9.28
CA LYS A 310 -39.56 -10.19 8.92
C LYS A 310 -40.32 -10.62 10.18
N ASN A 311 -39.66 -11.29 11.11
CA ASN A 311 -40.27 -11.73 12.37
C ASN A 311 -40.78 -10.55 13.20
N ALA A 312 -40.04 -9.45 13.25
CA ALA A 312 -40.47 -8.23 13.93
C ALA A 312 -41.74 -7.63 13.30
N ALA A 313 -41.85 -7.63 11.97
CA ALA A 313 -43.05 -7.16 11.27
C ALA A 313 -44.27 -8.07 11.55
N GLU A 314 -44.08 -9.38 11.57
CA GLU A 314 -45.13 -10.35 11.92
C GLU A 314 -45.62 -10.15 13.36
N LEU A 315 -44.71 -9.99 14.32
CA LEU A 315 -45.04 -9.69 15.71
C LEU A 315 -45.77 -8.34 15.85
N GLN A 316 -45.38 -7.32 15.08
CA GLN A 316 -46.07 -6.03 15.08
C GLN A 316 -47.52 -6.16 14.59
N ILE A 317 -47.77 -6.96 13.56
CA ILE A 317 -49.13 -7.25 13.07
C ILE A 317 -49.93 -7.96 14.17
N GLN A 318 -49.33 -8.93 14.84
CA GLN A 318 -49.99 -9.67 15.92
C GLN A 318 -50.36 -8.75 17.10
N VAL A 319 -49.47 -7.84 17.51
CA VAL A 319 -49.73 -6.83 18.54
C VAL A 319 -50.92 -5.95 18.16
N ASN A 320 -50.95 -5.42 16.94
CA ASN A 320 -52.05 -4.56 16.47
C ASN A 320 -53.40 -5.30 16.47
N LEU A 321 -53.39 -6.59 16.16
CA LEU A 321 -54.59 -7.44 16.15
C LEU A 321 -55.13 -7.69 17.56
N TYR A 322 -54.24 -7.97 18.52
CA TYR A 322 -54.62 -8.08 19.93
C TYR A 322 -55.08 -6.75 20.51
N GLU A 323 -54.42 -5.64 20.20
CA GLU A 323 -54.83 -4.30 20.63
C GLU A 323 -56.25 -3.97 20.14
N SER A 324 -56.55 -4.24 18.87
CA SER A 324 -57.91 -4.07 18.31
C SER A 324 -58.95 -4.93 19.03
N THR A 325 -58.57 -6.17 19.37
CA THR A 325 -59.46 -7.10 20.10
C THR A 325 -59.75 -6.61 21.51
N VAL A 326 -58.72 -6.13 22.22
CA VAL A 326 -58.84 -5.55 23.57
C VAL A 326 -59.73 -4.32 23.53
N VAL A 327 -59.52 -3.39 22.59
CA VAL A 327 -60.36 -2.18 22.44
C VAL A 327 -61.82 -2.55 22.20
N ASN A 328 -62.10 -3.56 21.37
CA ASN A 328 -63.47 -4.02 21.13
C ASN A 328 -64.11 -4.63 22.40
N LYS A 329 -63.35 -5.40 23.18
CA LYS A 329 -63.81 -5.98 24.45
C LYS A 329 -64.05 -4.89 25.49
N GLU A 330 -63.18 -3.89 25.58
CA GLU A 330 -63.32 -2.72 26.45
C GLU A 330 -64.60 -1.96 26.12
N ALA A 331 -64.86 -1.68 24.85
CA ALA A 331 -66.08 -1.01 24.41
C ALA A 331 -67.35 -1.81 24.77
N SER A 332 -67.33 -3.13 24.57
CA SER A 332 -68.45 -4.01 24.98
C SER A 332 -68.64 -4.03 26.50
N LEU A 333 -67.56 -4.00 27.27
CA LEU A 333 -67.60 -3.96 28.73
C LEU A 333 -68.18 -2.64 29.23
N VAL A 334 -67.76 -1.50 28.68
CA VAL A 334 -68.30 -0.17 28.99
C VAL A 334 -69.80 -0.11 28.67
N GLN A 335 -70.23 -0.66 27.53
CA GLN A 335 -71.66 -0.72 27.19
C GLN A 335 -72.45 -1.53 28.23
N LYS A 336 -71.97 -2.72 28.61
CA LYS A 336 -72.62 -3.53 29.66
C LYS A 336 -72.67 -2.79 30.99
N GLU A 337 -71.64 -2.03 31.34
CA GLU A 337 -71.64 -1.22 32.57
C GLU A 337 -72.71 -0.11 32.52
N GLN A 338 -72.91 0.50 31.35
CA GLN A 338 -73.97 1.49 31.13
C GLN A 338 -75.36 0.85 31.26
N ASP A 339 -75.59 -0.31 30.62
CA ASP A 339 -76.85 -1.05 30.72
C ASP A 339 -77.16 -1.42 32.18
N ILE A 340 -76.13 -1.82 32.96
CA ILE A 340 -76.27 -2.10 34.39
C ILE A 340 -76.68 -0.84 35.17
N LYS A 341 -76.12 0.34 34.86
CA LYS A 341 -76.49 1.61 35.50
C LYS A 341 -77.95 1.96 35.21
N GLU A 342 -78.38 1.79 33.96
CA GLU A 342 -79.77 2.01 33.55
C GLU A 342 -80.73 1.04 34.25
N LEU A 343 -80.39 -0.25 34.31
CA LEU A 343 -81.20 -1.25 35.02
C LEU A 343 -81.30 -0.95 36.53
N LYS A 344 -80.24 -0.43 37.16
CA LYS A 344 -80.28 0.01 38.56
C LYS A 344 -81.25 1.18 38.75
N LEU A 345 -81.26 2.15 37.83
CA LEU A 345 -82.20 3.27 37.88
C LEU A 345 -83.66 2.79 37.75
N THR A 346 -83.94 1.89 36.81
CA THR A 346 -85.30 1.35 36.65
C THR A 346 -85.76 0.55 37.88
N ILE A 347 -84.86 -0.19 38.54
CA ILE A 347 -85.17 -0.86 39.81
C ILE A 347 -85.55 0.14 40.91
N VAL A 348 -84.81 1.25 41.03
CA VAL A 348 -85.12 2.32 42.01
C VAL A 348 -86.49 2.94 41.71
N GLU A 349 -86.79 3.23 40.44
CA GLU A 349 -88.10 3.73 40.01
C GLU A 349 -89.23 2.76 40.34
N CYS A 350 -89.09 1.47 39.99
CA CYS A 350 -90.05 0.42 40.33
C CYS A 350 -90.25 0.31 41.84
N SER A 351 -89.17 0.39 42.62
CA SER A 351 -89.25 0.35 44.08
C SER A 351 -90.06 1.53 44.63
N SER A 352 -89.85 2.74 44.09
CA SER A 352 -90.65 3.92 44.46
C SER A 352 -92.13 3.75 44.13
N ILE A 353 -92.46 3.17 42.97
CA ILE A 353 -93.84 2.87 42.59
C ILE A 353 -94.45 1.87 43.57
N ILE A 354 -93.71 0.81 43.92
CA ILE A 354 -94.15 -0.19 44.91
C ILE A 354 -94.43 0.44 46.28
N GLU A 355 -93.54 1.31 46.78
CA GLU A 355 -93.76 2.01 48.05
C GLU A 355 -95.00 2.94 48.00
N THR A 356 -95.20 3.64 46.88
CA THR A 356 -96.37 4.52 46.68
C THR A 356 -97.67 3.72 46.70
N LEU A 357 -97.74 2.64 45.93
CA LEU A 357 -98.88 1.73 45.90
C LEU A 357 -99.14 1.07 47.27
N ARG A 358 -98.07 0.74 48.01
CA ARG A 358 -98.19 0.19 49.37
C ARG A 358 -98.78 1.21 50.34
N ALA A 359 -98.38 2.48 50.25
CA ALA A 359 -98.94 3.56 51.05
C ALA A 359 -100.43 3.80 50.73
N GLU A 360 -100.80 3.82 49.44
CA GLU A 360 -102.19 3.94 49.00
C GLU A 360 -103.06 2.78 49.47
N LYS A 361 -102.57 1.54 49.37
CA LYS A 361 -103.24 0.36 49.91
C LYS A 361 -103.49 0.49 51.41
N ASN A 362 -102.47 0.89 52.18
CA ASN A 362 -102.59 1.05 53.63
C ASN A 362 -103.62 2.13 54.00
N LYS A 363 -103.60 3.27 53.31
CA LYS A 363 -104.59 4.35 53.49
C LYS A 363 -106.01 3.87 53.19
N LEU A 364 -106.20 3.09 52.11
CA LEU A 364 -107.50 2.51 51.79
C LEU A 364 -107.97 1.52 52.87
N LEU A 365 -107.06 0.72 53.42
CA LEU A 365 -107.34 -0.24 54.49
C LEU A 365 -107.74 0.48 55.80
N GLU A 366 -107.06 1.56 56.16
CA GLU A 366 -107.42 2.44 57.29
C GLU A 366 -108.81 3.06 57.10
N ASN A 367 -109.09 3.61 55.92
CA ASN A 367 -110.41 4.15 55.59
C ASN A 367 -111.51 3.08 55.70
N MET A 368 -111.24 1.86 55.23
CA MET A 368 -112.18 0.73 55.34
C MET A 368 -112.42 0.32 56.79
N GLN A 369 -111.37 0.27 57.62
CA GLN A 369 -111.50 0.01 59.06
C GLN A 369 -112.28 1.11 59.78
N HIS A 370 -112.02 2.39 59.47
CA HIS A 370 -112.78 3.51 60.01
C HIS A 370 -114.27 3.39 59.67
N MET A 371 -114.58 3.12 58.40
CA MET A 371 -115.97 2.93 57.95
C MET A 371 -116.64 1.74 58.66
N GLN A 372 -115.92 0.63 58.84
CA GLN A 372 -116.41 -0.52 59.60
C GLN A 372 -116.67 -0.14 61.08
N GLN A 373 -115.79 0.62 61.71
CA GLN A 373 -115.95 1.11 63.09
C GLN A 373 -117.17 2.04 63.23
N GLU A 374 -117.39 2.92 62.24
CA GLU A 374 -118.52 3.85 62.19
C GLU A 374 -119.86 3.11 62.01
N LEU A 375 -119.89 2.07 61.16
CA LEU A 375 -121.04 1.17 61.01
C LEU A 375 -121.37 0.43 62.32
N ILE A 376 -120.33 -0.05 63.03
CA ILE A 376 -120.49 -0.67 64.36
C ILE A 376 -121.04 0.35 65.37
N SER A 377 -120.54 1.60 65.37
CA SER A 377 -120.97 2.68 66.28
C SER A 377 -122.42 3.13 66.05
N ASN A 378 -122.93 3.02 64.82
CA ASN A 378 -124.29 3.40 64.45
C ASN A 378 -125.33 2.26 64.67
N GLY A 379 -124.95 1.18 65.36
CA GLY A 379 -125.87 0.10 65.77
C GLY A 379 -126.22 -0.91 64.66
N LEU A 380 -125.56 -0.84 63.50
CA LEU A 380 -125.78 -1.73 62.36
C LEU A 380 -124.71 -2.84 62.38
N CYS A 381 -124.85 -3.81 63.27
CA CYS A 381 -123.97 -4.98 63.27
C CYS A 381 -124.45 -6.02 62.23
N PHE A 382 -123.67 -6.20 61.16
CA PHE A 382 -123.58 -7.47 60.46
C PHE A 382 -122.12 -7.92 60.43
N PRO A 383 -121.82 -9.19 60.78
CA PRO A 383 -120.50 -9.75 60.57
C PRO A 383 -120.31 -9.98 59.07
N LEU A 384 -119.81 -8.98 58.36
CA LEU A 384 -119.21 -9.21 57.07
C LEU A 384 -117.86 -9.90 57.31
N LEU A 385 -117.93 -11.23 57.32
CA LEU A 385 -116.85 -12.11 56.91
C LEU A 385 -116.21 -11.53 55.63
N CYS A 386 -115.09 -10.85 55.80
CA CYS A 386 -114.05 -10.83 54.79
C CYS A 386 -112.92 -11.78 55.23
N LYS A 387 -113.29 -13.06 55.43
CA LYS A 387 -112.43 -14.13 54.92
C LYS A 387 -112.39 -13.91 53.41
N TYR A 388 -111.40 -13.18 52.93
CA TYR A 388 -111.04 -13.23 51.52
C TYR A 388 -110.35 -14.59 51.31
N ASN A 389 -111.16 -15.63 51.18
CA ASN A 389 -110.76 -16.86 50.50
C ASN A 389 -110.55 -16.49 49.03
N SER A 390 -109.36 -16.03 48.66
CA SER A 390 -108.82 -16.34 47.34
C SER A 390 -108.34 -17.79 47.36
N ASN A 391 -109.31 -18.71 47.42
CA ASN A 391 -109.12 -20.01 46.82
C ASN A 391 -109.24 -19.78 45.30
N VAL A 392 -108.16 -19.30 44.69
CA VAL A 392 -107.87 -19.64 43.30
C VAL A 392 -107.22 -21.03 43.34
N PRO A 393 -107.64 -21.98 42.49
CA PRO A 393 -107.26 -23.38 42.62
C PRO A 393 -105.81 -23.63 42.20
N GLU A 394 -105.22 -24.67 42.77
CA GLU A 394 -104.15 -25.50 42.20
C GLU A 394 -102.80 -24.85 41.82
N GLY A 395 -101.77 -25.19 42.59
CA GLY A 395 -100.62 -25.86 41.96
C GLY A 395 -99.40 -25.05 41.55
N MET A 396 -99.17 -23.81 42.01
CA MET A 396 -97.99 -23.03 41.54
C MET A 396 -97.20 -22.25 42.61
N ASN A 397 -97.41 -22.47 43.91
CA ASN A 397 -96.71 -21.70 44.96
C ASN A 397 -95.88 -22.57 45.91
N SER A 398 -95.42 -23.73 45.44
CA SER A 398 -94.40 -24.48 46.17
C SER A 398 -93.03 -23.93 45.79
N LEU A 399 -92.20 -23.64 46.78
CA LEU A 399 -90.76 -23.39 46.62
C LEU A 399 -90.08 -24.41 45.67
N HIS A 400 -90.70 -25.58 45.50
CA HIS A 400 -90.31 -26.63 44.59
C HIS A 400 -90.47 -26.29 43.09
N CYS A 401 -91.53 -25.62 42.65
CA CYS A 401 -91.70 -25.21 41.24
C CYS A 401 -90.76 -24.07 40.85
N GLU A 402 -90.48 -23.13 41.76
CA GLU A 402 -89.48 -22.08 41.53
C GLU A 402 -88.06 -22.67 41.51
N LEU A 403 -87.77 -23.68 42.34
CA LEU A 403 -86.50 -24.41 42.31
C LEU A 403 -86.35 -25.27 41.05
N GLU A 404 -87.41 -25.90 40.54
CA GLU A 404 -87.39 -26.64 39.27
C GLU A 404 -87.25 -25.70 38.07
N LEU A 405 -87.82 -24.49 38.09
CA LEU A 405 -87.61 -23.47 37.04
C LEU A 405 -86.19 -22.88 37.08
N ALA A 406 -85.59 -22.75 38.28
CA ALA A 406 -84.19 -22.36 38.43
C ALA A 406 -83.19 -23.49 38.07
N GLN A 407 -83.58 -24.76 38.26
CA GLN A 407 -82.80 -25.93 37.86
C GLN A 407 -82.93 -26.28 36.37
N SER A 408 -84.09 -26.05 35.76
CA SER A 408 -84.34 -26.24 34.32
C SER A 408 -83.84 -25.10 33.43
N SER A 409 -83.28 -24.02 34.02
CA SER A 409 -82.36 -23.11 33.32
C SER A 409 -81.00 -23.79 33.08
N GLU A 410 -81.04 -24.95 32.42
CA GLU A 410 -79.89 -25.75 32.04
C GLU A 410 -79.02 -25.04 31.01
N MET A 411 -79.57 -24.06 30.28
CA MET A 411 -78.82 -23.27 29.30
C MET A 411 -77.70 -22.46 29.95
N ILE A 412 -77.94 -21.86 31.11
CA ILE A 412 -76.94 -21.03 31.79
C ILE A 412 -75.89 -21.93 32.46
N ARG A 413 -76.30 -22.98 33.20
CA ARG A 413 -75.36 -23.86 33.91
C ARG A 413 -74.44 -24.62 32.94
N THR A 414 -74.97 -25.09 31.80
CA THR A 414 -74.18 -25.83 30.80
C THR A 414 -73.20 -24.91 30.07
N GLU A 415 -73.55 -23.65 29.83
CA GLU A 415 -72.64 -22.62 29.28
C GLU A 415 -71.50 -22.27 30.25
N TRP A 416 -71.78 -22.17 31.56
CA TRP A 416 -70.72 -21.94 32.55
C TRP A 416 -69.79 -23.15 32.68
N THR A 417 -70.31 -24.39 32.65
CA THR A 417 -69.46 -25.59 32.71
C THR A 417 -68.67 -25.82 31.42
N THR A 418 -69.25 -25.55 30.24
CA THR A 418 -68.49 -25.63 28.98
C THR A 418 -67.44 -24.55 28.86
N LEU A 419 -67.71 -23.33 29.35
CA LEU A 419 -66.71 -22.26 29.41
C LEU A 419 -65.58 -22.58 30.39
N ASP A 420 -65.90 -23.14 31.56
CA ASP A 420 -64.92 -23.57 32.57
C ASP A 420 -64.03 -24.71 32.03
N GLU A 421 -64.63 -25.72 31.39
CA GLU A 421 -63.89 -26.82 30.75
C GLU A 421 -63.03 -26.38 29.56
N THR A 422 -63.47 -25.38 28.77
CA THR A 422 -62.64 -24.83 27.67
C THR A 422 -61.51 -23.96 28.21
N LEU A 423 -61.75 -23.18 29.27
CA LEU A 423 -60.73 -22.36 29.91
C LEU A 423 -59.65 -23.25 30.54
N ASP A 424 -60.03 -24.30 31.26
CA ASP A 424 -59.09 -25.27 31.84
C ASP A 424 -58.28 -25.98 30.76
N ARG A 425 -58.89 -26.31 29.62
CA ARG A 425 -58.21 -26.93 28.47
C ARG A 425 -57.22 -25.98 27.78
N GLU A 426 -57.57 -24.71 27.64
CA GLU A 426 -56.67 -23.68 27.07
C GLU A 426 -55.52 -23.33 28.02
N VAL A 427 -55.79 -23.26 29.33
CA VAL A 427 -54.76 -23.08 30.36
C VAL A 427 -53.80 -24.26 30.41
N LEU A 428 -54.30 -25.50 30.28
CA LEU A 428 -53.45 -26.70 30.14
C LEU A 428 -52.58 -26.64 28.88
N LEU A 429 -53.10 -26.16 27.75
CA LEU A 429 -52.32 -25.99 26.51
C LEU A 429 -51.27 -24.88 26.61
N LEU A 430 -51.55 -23.80 27.33
CA LEU A 430 -50.59 -22.72 27.59
C LEU A 430 -49.50 -23.13 28.58
N LEU A 431 -49.85 -23.90 29.61
CA LEU A 431 -48.91 -24.46 30.59
C LEU A 431 -48.01 -25.55 30.01
N GLN A 432 -48.43 -26.19 28.91
CA GLN A 432 -47.65 -27.26 28.27
C GLN A 432 -46.41 -26.74 27.52
N GLY A 433 -46.30 -25.42 27.28
CA GLY A 433 -45.11 -24.79 26.71
C GLY A 433 -44.67 -25.35 25.33
N PRO A 434 -43.64 -24.75 24.69
CA PRO A 434 -43.15 -25.20 23.38
C PRO A 434 -42.36 -26.53 23.42
N GLU A 435 -42.22 -27.16 24.58
CA GLU A 435 -41.40 -28.37 24.77
C GLU A 435 -42.01 -29.61 24.10
N TYR A 436 -43.34 -29.71 24.01
CA TYR A 436 -44.00 -30.83 23.33
C TYR A 436 -43.80 -30.85 21.80
N GLY A 437 -43.60 -29.67 21.19
CA GLY A 437 -43.20 -29.54 19.78
C GLY A 437 -41.71 -29.82 19.58
N GLY A 438 -40.89 -29.44 20.56
CA GLY A 438 -39.45 -29.65 20.57
C GLY A 438 -39.05 -31.13 20.63
N GLU A 439 -39.75 -31.96 21.39
CA GLU A 439 -39.46 -33.40 21.47
C GLU A 439 -39.73 -34.12 20.15
N LYS A 440 -40.86 -33.85 19.46
CA LYS A 440 -41.13 -34.44 18.14
C LYS A 440 -40.12 -34.00 17.09
N PHE A 441 -39.70 -32.73 17.13
CA PHE A 441 -38.64 -32.21 16.25
C PHE A 441 -37.28 -32.84 16.58
N LYS A 442 -36.97 -33.05 17.87
CA LYS A 442 -35.75 -33.72 18.32
C LYS A 442 -35.70 -35.18 17.88
N THR A 443 -36.82 -35.91 17.98
CA THR A 443 -36.92 -37.29 17.46
C THR A 443 -36.80 -37.34 15.94
N LEU A 444 -37.40 -36.39 15.22
CA LEU A 444 -37.27 -36.28 13.75
C LEU A 444 -35.81 -36.02 13.33
N MET A 445 -35.13 -35.11 14.03
CA MET A 445 -33.71 -34.82 13.81
C MET A 445 -32.81 -36.02 14.16
N GLN A 446 -33.10 -36.75 15.23
CA GLN A 446 -32.37 -37.97 15.58
C GLN A 446 -32.55 -39.07 14.53
N ASN A 447 -33.74 -39.23 13.96
CA ASN A 447 -33.99 -40.20 12.90
C ASN A 447 -33.30 -39.84 11.58
N LEU A 448 -33.17 -38.54 11.26
CA LEU A 448 -32.42 -38.07 10.09
C LEU A 448 -30.90 -38.22 10.26
N VAL A 449 -30.39 -38.05 11.49
CA VAL A 449 -28.98 -38.23 11.82
C VAL A 449 -28.61 -39.73 11.89
N SER A 450 -29.49 -40.59 12.38
CA SER A 450 -29.27 -42.04 12.43
C SER A 450 -29.53 -42.76 11.09
N GLY A 451 -30.33 -42.18 10.19
CA GLY A 451 -30.56 -42.71 8.84
C GLY A 451 -29.41 -42.46 7.84
N GLY A 452 -28.38 -41.70 8.23
CA GLY A 452 -27.20 -41.43 7.39
C GLY A 452 -25.99 -42.33 7.64
N ALA A 453 -26.10 -43.32 8.55
CA ALA A 453 -24.96 -44.15 8.97
C ALA A 453 -24.87 -45.54 8.28
N ASP A 454 -25.88 -45.96 7.50
CA ASP A 454 -25.86 -47.22 6.73
C ASP A 454 -25.71 -46.97 5.23
N GLY A 455 -24.67 -46.21 4.88
CA GLY A 455 -24.40 -45.84 3.50
C GLY A 455 -22.93 -45.53 3.23
N HIS A 456 -22.02 -46.37 3.72
CA HIS A 456 -20.67 -46.51 3.14
C HIS A 456 -20.08 -47.89 3.40
#